data_AF-A0A933XTT5-F1
#
_entry.id   AF-A0A933XTT5-F1
#
_cell.length_a   1.000
_cell.length_b   1.000
_cell.length_c   1.000
_cell.angle_alpha   90.00
_cell.angle_beta   90.00
_cell.angle_gamma   90.00
#
_symmetry.space_group_name_H-M   'P 1'
#
loop_
_entity.id
_entity.type
_entity.pdbx_description
1 polymer ?
#
loop_
_entity_poly.entity_id
_entity_poly.type
_entity_poly.pdbx_seq_one_letter_code
_entity_poly.pdbx_strand_id
1 'polypeptide(L)'
;MARKNKSGQINFFKSMGVLGLIVIGAIAYGFLGSAPNLSKSDYHDKSIPKDRCLSCHMKEAARNPIMPHRPMENCLFCHRPAGE
;
A
#
# COMPACT_ATOMS: atom_id res chain seq x y z
N MET A 1 5.06 52.75 -1.78
CA MET A 1 5.34 51.35 -1.40
C MET A 1 4.18 50.47 -1.87
N ALA A 2 4.42 49.46 -2.70
CA ALA A 2 3.36 48.58 -3.19
C ALA A 2 2.75 47.76 -2.04
N ARG A 3 1.42 47.76 -1.89
CA ARG A 3 0.72 46.95 -0.89
C ARG A 3 0.95 45.47 -1.21
N LYS A 4 1.62 44.75 -0.32
CA LYS A 4 1.81 43.29 -0.42
C LYS A 4 0.44 42.62 -0.39
N ASN A 5 0.03 42.02 -1.50
CA ASN A 5 -1.27 41.37 -1.63
C ASN A 5 -1.29 40.05 -0.83
N LYS A 6 -1.59 40.15 0.48
CA LYS A 6 -1.61 39.02 1.42
C LYS A 6 -2.56 37.90 0.99
N SER A 7 -3.67 38.20 0.30
CA SER A 7 -4.65 37.17 -0.09
C SER A 7 -4.11 36.23 -1.17
N GLY A 8 -3.37 36.75 -2.16
CA GLY A 8 -2.72 35.93 -3.19
C GLY A 8 -1.70 34.97 -2.59
N GLN A 9 -0.90 35.45 -1.63
CA GLN A 9 0.08 34.61 -0.92
C GLN A 9 -0.60 33.53 -0.07
N ILE A 10 -1.69 33.86 0.64
CA ILE A 10 -2.45 32.89 1.44
C ILE A 10 -3.09 31.82 0.54
N ASN A 11 -3.69 32.23 -0.59
CA ASN A 11 -4.32 31.29 -1.52
C ASN A 11 -3.28 30.35 -2.16
N PHE A 12 -2.10 30.85 -2.49
CA PHE A 12 -0.99 30.02 -2.98
C PHE A 12 -0.63 28.91 -1.98
N PHE A 13 -0.41 29.25 -0.71
CA PHE A 13 -0.07 28.24 0.31
C PHE A 13 -1.21 27.25 0.57
N LYS A 14 -2.48 27.70 0.52
CA LYS A 14 -3.63 26.80 0.60
C LYS A 14 -3.64 25.79 -0.55
N SER A 15 -3.47 26.24 -1.79
CA SER A 15 -3.40 25.37 -2.96
C SER A 15 -2.24 24.37 -2.86
N MET A 16 -1.09 24.82 -2.37
CA MET A 16 0.08 23.96 -2.17
C MET A 16 -0.16 22.90 -1.08
N GLY A 17 -0.88 23.27 -0.01
CA GLY A 17 -1.31 22.32 1.01
C GLY A 17 -2.25 21.24 0.45
N VAL A 18 -3.23 21.64 -0.37
CA VAL A 18 -4.15 20.70 -1.03
C VAL A 18 -3.40 19.78 -1.99
N LEU A 19 -2.49 20.31 -2.81
CA LEU A 19 -1.65 19.50 -3.70
C LEU A 19 -0.78 18.52 -2.91
N GLY A 20 -0.19 18.95 -1.79
CA GLY A 20 0.57 18.08 -0.90
C GLY A 20 -0.27 16.90 -0.40
N LEU A 21 -1.50 17.14 0.05
CA LEU A 21 -2.41 16.08 0.49
C LEU A 21 -2.78 15.11 -0.64
N ILE A 22 -3.01 15.62 -1.85
CA ILE A 22 -3.31 14.77 -3.02
C ILE A 22 -2.11 13.86 -3.32
N VAL A 23 -0.90 14.41 -3.34
CA VAL A 23 0.32 13.64 -3.63
C VAL A 23 0.56 12.57 -2.56
N ILE A 24 0.42 12.90 -1.27
CA ILE A 24 0.55 11.93 -0.18
C ILE A 24 -0.50 10.81 -0.32
N GLY A 25 -1.75 11.18 -0.60
CA GLY A 25 -2.83 10.21 -0.83
C GLY A 25 -2.54 9.27 -2.00
N ALA A 26 -2.04 9.80 -3.12
CA ALA A 26 -1.68 9.01 -4.29
C ALA A 26 -0.52 8.04 -4.00
N ILE A 27 0.51 8.49 -3.28
CA ILE A 27 1.64 7.64 -2.87
C ILE A 27 1.15 6.52 -1.94
N ALA A 28 0.32 6.85 -0.94
CA ALA A 28 -0.23 5.86 -0.02
C ALA A 28 -1.07 4.81 -0.75
N TYR A 29 -1.93 5.25 -1.68
CA TYR A 29 -2.74 4.36 -2.51
C TYR A 29 -1.87 3.44 -3.38
N GLY A 30 -0.85 3.99 -4.04
CA GLY A 30 0.10 3.22 -4.86
C GLY A 30 0.85 2.17 -4.04
N PHE A 31 1.29 2.52 -2.84
CA PHE A 31 1.95 1.58 -1.92
C PHE A 31 1.03 0.41 -1.55
N LEU A 32 -0.23 0.67 -1.19
CA LEU A 32 -1.21 -0.37 -0.86
C LEU A 32 -1.55 -1.29 -2.04
N GLY A 33 -1.49 -0.77 -3.27
CA GLY A 33 -1.71 -1.54 -4.50
C GLY A 33 -0.48 -2.31 -5.02
N SER A 34 0.69 -2.11 -4.43
CA SER A 34 1.96 -2.70 -4.93
C SER A 34 2.13 -4.18 -4.59
N ALA A 35 1.36 -4.70 -3.63
CA ALA A 35 1.45 -6.09 -3.25
C ALA A 35 0.90 -7.00 -4.37
N PRO A 36 1.59 -8.11 -4.69
CA PRO A 36 1.09 -9.04 -5.68
C PRO A 36 -0.19 -9.72 -5.20
N ASN A 37 -1.12 -9.92 -6.12
CA ASN A 37 -2.30 -10.75 -5.87
C ASN A 37 -1.87 -12.21 -5.63
N LEU A 38 -2.71 -12.94 -4.90
CA LEU A 38 -2.60 -14.39 -4.75
C LEU A 38 -2.62 -15.04 -6.14
N SER A 39 -1.78 -16.05 -6.34
CA SER A 39 -1.87 -16.88 -7.54
C SER A 39 -3.04 -17.87 -7.42
N LYS A 40 -3.60 -18.28 -8.55
CA LYS A 40 -4.63 -19.35 -8.56
C LYS A 40 -3.96 -20.68 -8.20
N SER A 41 -4.14 -21.14 -6.97
CA SER A 41 -3.70 -22.47 -6.51
C SER A 41 -4.48 -22.90 -5.26
N ASP A 42 -4.54 -24.21 -5.00
CA ASP A 42 -5.19 -24.77 -3.82
C ASP A 42 -4.53 -24.32 -2.49
N TYR A 43 -3.30 -23.80 -2.55
CA TYR A 43 -2.57 -23.29 -1.39
C TYR A 43 -2.79 -21.80 -1.13
N HIS A 44 -3.45 -21.08 -2.05
CA HIS A 44 -3.68 -19.64 -1.99
C HIS A 44 -5.17 -19.35 -2.02
N ASP A 45 -5.85 -19.76 -0.95
CA ASP A 45 -7.26 -19.46 -0.70
C ASP A 45 -7.40 -18.34 0.36
N LYS A 46 -8.38 -17.45 0.16
CA LYS A 46 -8.69 -16.34 1.09
C LYS A 46 -9.16 -16.80 2.47
N SER A 47 -9.62 -18.03 2.62
CA SER A 47 -10.03 -18.60 3.90
C SER A 47 -8.84 -19.08 4.76
N ILE A 48 -7.63 -19.09 4.20
CA ILE A 48 -6.45 -19.58 4.90
C ILE A 48 -6.01 -18.57 5.98
N PRO A 49 -5.78 -19.02 7.22
CA PRO A 49 -5.33 -18.14 8.29
C PRO A 49 -3.87 -17.69 8.08
N LYS A 50 -3.54 -16.49 8.57
CA LYS A 50 -2.22 -15.86 8.40
C LYS A 50 -1.04 -16.77 8.74
N ASP A 51 -1.16 -17.58 9.80
CA ASP A 51 -0.07 -18.42 10.30
C ASP A 51 0.31 -19.51 9.29
N ARG A 52 -0.64 -19.93 8.46
CA ARG A 52 -0.40 -20.87 7.35
C ARG A 52 0.37 -20.20 6.21
N CYS A 53 0.09 -18.94 5.91
CA CYS A 53 0.89 -18.16 4.95
C CYS A 53 2.34 -18.05 5.43
N LEU A 54 2.54 -17.71 6.71
CA LEU A 54 3.87 -17.55 7.31
C LEU A 54 4.66 -18.86 7.36
N SER A 55 3.98 -20.01 7.44
CA SER A 55 4.61 -21.33 7.44
C SER A 55 5.46 -21.62 6.19
N CYS A 56 5.21 -20.90 5.09
CA CYS A 56 5.94 -20.98 3.83
C CYS A 56 6.71 -19.69 3.53
N HIS A 57 6.08 -18.52 3.67
CA HIS A 57 6.64 -17.22 3.26
C HIS A 57 7.71 -16.64 4.20
N MET A 58 7.93 -17.23 5.38
CA MET A 58 9.05 -16.88 6.26
C MET A 58 10.22 -17.88 6.23
N LYS A 59 10.09 -19.00 5.51
CA LYS A 59 11.07 -20.11 5.57
C LYS A 59 12.22 -20.01 4.56
N GLU A 60 12.38 -18.88 3.85
CA GLU A 60 13.43 -18.66 2.84
C GLU A 60 13.67 -19.88 1.91
N ALA A 61 12.58 -20.53 1.48
CA ALA A 61 12.66 -21.69 0.62
C ALA A 61 12.74 -21.26 -0.86
N ALA A 62 13.53 -21.97 -1.67
CA ALA A 62 13.84 -21.60 -3.06
C ALA A 62 12.63 -21.38 -4.00
N ARG A 63 11.42 -21.83 -3.63
CA ARG A 63 10.20 -21.69 -4.44
C ARG A 63 9.14 -20.75 -3.83
N ASN A 64 9.36 -20.26 -2.62
CA ASN A 64 8.43 -19.36 -1.95
C ASN A 64 8.96 -17.93 -2.09
N PRO A 65 8.17 -16.97 -2.59
CA PRO A 65 8.63 -15.59 -2.64
C PRO A 65 8.87 -15.09 -1.22
N ILE A 66 10.01 -14.40 -1.07
CA ILE A 66 10.41 -13.75 0.18
C ILE A 66 9.42 -12.62 0.45
N MET A 67 8.87 -12.57 1.66
CA MET A 67 8.02 -11.47 2.11
C MET A 67 8.89 -10.26 2.48
N PRO A 68 8.95 -9.18 1.68
CA PRO A 68 9.89 -8.08 1.87
C PRO A 68 9.43 -7.07 2.94
N HIS A 69 8.43 -7.44 3.74
CA HIS A 69 7.85 -6.62 4.80
C HIS A 69 7.70 -7.47 6.06
N ARG A 70 7.62 -6.80 7.21
CA ARG A 70 7.36 -7.48 8.49
C ARG A 70 6.00 -8.20 8.46
N PRO A 71 5.83 -9.29 9.21
CA PRO A 71 4.52 -9.94 9.35
C PRO A 71 3.44 -8.96 9.78
N MET A 72 2.26 -9.09 9.17
CA MET A 72 1.07 -8.31 9.51
C MET A 72 -0.03 -9.26 9.99
N GLU A 73 -1.05 -8.72 10.64
CA GLU A 73 -2.17 -9.53 11.13
C GLU A 73 -3.04 -10.10 10.01
N ASN A 74 -3.14 -9.40 8.88
CA ASN A 74 -3.93 -9.83 7.74
C ASN A 74 -3.16 -9.64 6.42
N CYS A 75 -2.78 -10.75 5.78
CA CYS A 75 -2.09 -10.73 4.49
C CYS A 75 -2.98 -10.17 3.36
N LEU A 76 -4.30 -10.38 3.46
CA LEU A 76 -5.27 -9.99 2.42
C LEU A 76 -5.55 -8.49 2.38
N PHE A 77 -5.01 -7.72 3.32
CA PHE A 77 -5.13 -6.26 3.31
C PHE A 77 -4.47 -5.64 2.07
N CYS A 78 -3.31 -6.17 1.67
CA CYS A 78 -2.62 -5.76 0.45
C CYS A 78 -2.66 -6.85 -0.63
N HIS A 79 -2.53 -8.13 -0.24
CA HIS A 79 -2.52 -9.25 -1.19
C HIS A 79 -3.93 -9.69 -1.56
N ARG A 80 -4.45 -9.23 -2.70
CA ARG A 80 -5.83 -9.57 -3.11
C ARG A 80 -5.94 -11.01 -3.62
N PRO A 81 -7.07 -11.68 -3.41
CA PRO A 81 -7.39 -12.97 -4.03
C PRO A 81 -7.27 -12.94 -5.56
N ALA A 82 -7.02 -14.11 -6.15
CA ALA A 82 -6.89 -14.23 -7.60
C ALA A 82 -8.26 -14.01 -8.30
N GLY A 83 -8.33 -13.03 -9.20
CA GLY A 83 -9.53 -12.80 -10.01
C GLY A 83 -10.52 -11.77 -9.44
N GLU A 84 -10.09 -11.01 -8.43
CA GLU A 84 -10.73 -9.78 -7.93
C GLU A 84 -9.96 -8.55 -8.42
#